data_AF-A0A7W9CP62-F1
#
_entry.id   AF-A0A7W9CP62-F1
#
_cell.length_a   1.000
_cell.length_b   1.000
_cell.length_c   1.000
_cell.angle_alpha   90.00
_cell.angle_beta   90.00
_cell.angle_gamma   90.00
#
_symmetry.space_group_name_H-M   'P 1'
#
loop_
_entity.id
_entity.type
_entity.pdbx_description
1 polymer ?
#
loop_
_entity_poly.entity_id
_entity_poly.type
_entity_poly.pdbx_seq_one_letter_code
_entity_poly.pdbx_strand_id
1 'polypeptide(L)'
;MRVAEGYAAVLRQQFTDCKTRPKEYCEECFELSVAAQTPPLPPEAENPLVFDASTSDPSQTALLVMLWHEGRRVDDLEISYLEEHPPIASLSINSLLHEDAD
;
A
#
# COMPACT_ATOMS: atom_id res chain seq x y z
N MET A 1 -10.76 6.07 19.16
CA MET A 1 -9.51 5.90 18.40
C MET A 1 -9.92 5.83 16.95
N ARG A 2 -9.56 6.82 16.11
CA ARG A 2 -9.99 6.79 14.72
C ARG A 2 -9.27 5.62 14.04
N VAL A 3 -10.00 4.79 13.31
CA VAL A 3 -9.47 3.57 12.65
C VAL A 3 -8.15 3.85 11.89
N ALA A 4 -8.03 5.03 11.28
CA ALA A 4 -6.80 5.53 10.63
C ALA A 4 -5.57 5.68 11.55
N GLU A 5 -5.73 6.08 12.82
CA GLU A 5 -4.60 6.19 13.77
C GLU A 5 -4.07 4.80 14.17
N GLY A 6 -4.94 3.79 14.15
CA GLY A 6 -4.56 2.40 14.39
C GLY A 6 -3.66 1.84 13.28
N TYR A 7 -3.99 2.14 12.03
CA TYR A 7 -3.18 1.70 10.88
C TYR A 7 -1.79 2.31 10.85
N ALA A 8 -1.67 3.62 11.05
CA ALA A 8 -0.39 4.32 10.91
C ALA A 8 0.70 3.75 11.84
N ALA A 9 0.36 3.48 13.10
CA ALA A 9 1.30 2.92 14.07
C ALA A 9 1.71 1.48 13.72
N VAL A 10 0.78 0.65 13.26
CA VAL A 10 1.05 -0.74 12.88
C VAL A 10 1.86 -0.80 11.59
N LEU A 11 1.45 -0.08 10.55
CA LEU A 11 2.16 -0.03 9.26
C LEU A 11 3.60 0.45 9.45
N ARG A 12 3.82 1.48 10.29
CA ARG A 12 5.17 1.93 10.63
C ARG A 12 6.03 0.81 11.21
N GLN A 13 5.47 0.00 12.11
CA GLN A 13 6.19 -1.12 12.72
C GLN A 13 6.44 -2.25 11.71
N GLN A 14 5.45 -2.59 10.88
CA GLN A 14 5.63 -3.59 9.81
C GLN A 14 6.70 -3.17 8.80
N PHE A 15 6.81 -1.87 8.48
CA PHE A 15 7.76 -1.35 7.51
C PHE A 15 9.15 -1.01 8.04
N THR A 16 9.38 -1.00 9.36
CA THR A 16 10.69 -0.59 9.93
C THR A 16 11.85 -1.46 9.44
N ASP A 17 11.63 -2.78 9.34
CA ASP A 17 12.64 -3.77 8.88
C ASP A 17 12.13 -4.59 7.67
N CYS A 18 11.19 -4.03 6.91
CA CYS A 18 10.60 -4.71 5.76
C CYS A 18 11.64 -4.89 4.65
N LYS A 19 11.66 -6.07 4.04
CA LYS A 19 12.41 -6.32 2.82
C LYS A 19 11.50 -6.17 1.62
N THR A 20 12.02 -5.64 0.53
CA THR A 20 11.29 -5.50 -0.72
C THR A 20 12.01 -6.22 -1.85
N ARG A 21 11.23 -6.77 -2.78
CA ARG A 21 11.70 -7.34 -4.05
C ARG A 21 10.84 -6.78 -5.17
N PRO A 22 11.41 -6.17 -6.23
CA PRO A 22 10.63 -5.74 -7.38
C PRO A 22 9.90 -6.92 -8.01
N LYS A 23 8.68 -6.70 -8.51
CA LYS A 23 7.94 -7.73 -9.25
C LYS A 23 8.58 -7.95 -10.62
N GLU A 24 8.55 -9.19 -11.10
CA GLU A 24 9.22 -9.56 -12.36
C GLU A 24 8.62 -8.87 -13.59
N TYR A 25 7.36 -8.45 -13.52
CA TYR A 25 6.63 -7.83 -14.63
C TYR A 25 6.56 -6.30 -14.56
N CYS A 26 6.98 -5.68 -13.46
CA CYS A 26 7.17 -4.23 -13.36
C CYS A 26 8.12 -3.88 -12.19
N GLU A 27 9.07 -2.98 -12.44
CA GLU A 27 10.06 -2.58 -11.42
C GLU A 27 9.50 -1.60 -10.37
N GLU A 28 8.25 -1.16 -10.55
CA GLU A 28 7.59 -0.17 -9.70
C GLU A 28 6.66 -0.77 -8.64
N CYS A 29 6.28 -2.05 -8.78
CA CYS A 29 5.56 -2.79 -7.75
C CYS A 29 6.52 -3.71 -6.99
N PHE A 30 6.17 -4.03 -5.75
CA PHE A 30 7.05 -4.78 -4.87
C PHE A 30 6.30 -5.90 -4.17
N GLU A 31 6.95 -7.06 -4.07
CA GLU A 31 6.66 -8.00 -3.01
C GLU A 31 7.34 -7.51 -1.72
N LEU A 32 6.68 -7.70 -0.60
CA LEU A 32 7.13 -7.29 0.72
C LEU A 32 7.29 -8.50 1.62
N SER A 33 8.26 -8.42 2.52
CA SER A 33 8.46 -9.41 3.57
C SER A 33 8.64 -8.68 4.90
N VAL A 34 7.56 -8.62 5.67
CA VAL A 34 7.56 -8.07 7.01
C VAL A 34 7.91 -9.15 8.03
N ALA A 35 8.53 -8.74 9.14
CA ALA A 35 8.98 -9.71 10.14
C ALA A 35 7.78 -10.29 10.92
N ALA A 36 7.76 -11.61 11.15
CA ALA A 36 6.59 -12.30 11.72
C ALA A 36 6.14 -11.74 13.09
N GLN A 37 7.07 -11.17 13.86
CA GLN A 37 6.85 -10.58 15.18
C GLN A 37 6.20 -9.18 15.16
N THR A 38 6.10 -8.52 14.00
CA THR A 38 5.44 -7.22 13.92
C THR A 38 3.94 -7.37 14.20
N PRO A 39 3.30 -6.40 14.86
CA PRO A 39 1.86 -6.48 15.12
C PRO A 39 1.06 -6.63 13.82
N PRO A 40 -0.01 -7.45 13.82
CA PRO A 40 -0.90 -7.53 12.67
C PRO A 40 -1.73 -6.24 12.54
N LEU A 41 -2.20 -5.97 11.33
CA LEU A 41 -3.23 -4.96 11.06
C LEU A 41 -4.50 -5.24 11.90
N PRO A 42 -5.32 -4.21 12.19
CA PRO A 42 -6.63 -4.37 12.80
C PRO A 42 -7.47 -5.48 12.12
N PRO A 43 -8.28 -6.25 12.87
CA PRO A 43 -9.11 -7.32 12.29
C PRO A 43 -10.04 -6.88 11.16
N GLU A 44 -10.46 -5.61 11.17
CA GLU A 44 -11.33 -4.97 10.19
C GLU A 44 -10.61 -4.48 8.92
N ALA A 45 -9.30 -4.74 8.78
CA ALA A 45 -8.52 -4.32 7.64
C ALA A 45 -9.00 -4.97 6.32
N GLU A 46 -9.48 -4.12 5.41
CA GLU A 46 -9.74 -4.46 4.02
C GLU A 46 -8.48 -4.98 3.33
N ASN A 47 -8.65 -5.85 2.34
CA ASN A 47 -7.55 -6.40 1.55
C ASN A 47 -7.88 -6.26 0.05
N PRO A 48 -7.19 -5.35 -0.68
CA PRO A 48 -6.07 -4.54 -0.24
C PRO A 48 -6.52 -3.32 0.61
N LEU A 49 -5.57 -2.71 1.32
CA LEU A 49 -5.72 -1.32 1.78
C LEU A 49 -5.44 -0.39 0.60
N VAL A 50 -6.43 0.40 0.18
CA VAL A 50 -6.34 1.23 -1.03
C VAL A 50 -6.04 2.68 -0.67
N PHE A 51 -5.00 3.25 -1.25
CA PHE A 51 -4.60 4.64 -1.04
C PHE A 51 -4.77 5.43 -2.33
N ASP A 52 -5.42 6.59 -2.23
CA ASP A 52 -5.40 7.58 -3.30
C ASP A 52 -4.00 8.20 -3.38
N ALA A 53 -3.47 8.27 -4.60
CA ALA A 53 -2.15 8.79 -4.87
C ALA A 53 -2.19 9.84 -5.99
N SER A 54 -1.22 10.74 -5.95
CA SER A 54 -0.97 11.72 -7.00
C SER A 54 0.45 11.59 -7.53
N THR A 55 0.66 12.06 -8.76
CA THR A 55 1.98 12.21 -9.36
C THR A 55 2.13 13.61 -9.94
N SER A 56 3.37 14.01 -10.19
CA SER A 56 3.69 15.26 -10.89
C SER A 56 3.40 15.21 -12.40
N ASP A 57 3.19 14.01 -12.96
CA ASP A 57 2.78 13.82 -14.35
C ASP A 57 1.27 14.06 -14.52
N PRO A 58 0.85 15.16 -15.18
CA PRO A 58 -0.56 15.48 -15.35
C PRO A 58 -1.31 14.54 -16.31
N SER A 59 -0.58 13.68 -17.05
CA SER A 59 -1.19 12.69 -17.95
C SER A 59 -1.74 11.47 -17.21
N GLN A 60 -1.34 11.26 -15.96
CA GLN A 60 -1.78 10.16 -15.14
C GLN A 60 -2.87 10.61 -14.17
N THR A 61 -4.01 9.92 -14.19
CA THR A 61 -5.16 10.23 -13.35
C THR A 61 -5.63 8.98 -12.60
N ALA A 62 -6.30 9.18 -11.46
CA ALA A 62 -6.87 8.11 -10.63
C ALA A 62 -5.84 7.04 -10.23
N LEU A 63 -4.62 7.47 -9.87
CA LEU A 63 -3.58 6.59 -9.36
C LEU A 63 -3.95 6.09 -7.96
N LEU A 64 -3.97 4.77 -7.80
CA LEU A 64 -4.11 4.13 -6.50
C LEU A 64 -2.83 3.38 -6.16
N VAL A 65 -2.50 3.34 -4.87
CA VAL A 65 -1.52 2.43 -4.31
C VAL A 65 -2.26 1.44 -3.43
N MET A 66 -2.09 0.16 -3.69
CA MET A 66 -2.76 -0.94 -3.01
C MET A 66 -1.75 -1.69 -2.16
N LEU A 67 -2.00 -1.80 -0.86
CA LEU A 67 -1.22 -2.65 0.04
C LEU A 67 -2.02 -3.93 0.32
N TRP A 68 -1.57 -5.03 -0.26
CA TRP A 68 -2.14 -6.34 0.04
C TRP A 68 -1.56 -6.88 1.34
N HIS A 69 -2.33 -7.74 1.99
CA HIS A 69 -1.86 -8.45 3.17
C HIS A 69 -2.35 -9.88 3.24
N GLU A 70 -1.50 -10.76 3.75
CA GLU A 70 -1.86 -12.11 4.16
C GLU A 70 -1.76 -12.24 5.68
N GLY A 71 -2.78 -12.82 6.32
CA GLY A 71 -2.81 -12.97 7.77
C GLY A 71 -2.67 -11.64 8.53
N ARG A 72 -3.15 -10.53 7.93
CA ARG A 72 -3.07 -9.15 8.44
C ARG A 72 -1.64 -8.60 8.51
N ARG A 73 -0.75 -9.06 7.63
CA ARG A 73 0.60 -8.55 7.46
C ARG A 73 0.83 -8.23 5.99
N VAL A 74 1.34 -7.02 5.73
CA VAL A 74 1.58 -6.58 4.35
C VAL A 74 2.60 -7.49 3.69
N ASP A 75 2.26 -7.98 2.51
CA ASP A 75 3.07 -8.87 1.70
C ASP A 75 3.24 -8.38 0.25
N ASP A 76 2.46 -7.39 -0.17
CA ASP A 76 2.53 -6.87 -1.54
C ASP A 76 2.11 -5.39 -1.66
N LEU A 77 2.73 -4.67 -2.59
CA LEU A 77 2.41 -3.30 -2.97
C LEU A 77 2.24 -3.23 -4.48
N GLU A 78 1.08 -2.73 -4.90
CA GLU A 78 0.73 -2.53 -6.30
C GLU A 78 0.30 -1.09 -6.58
N ILE A 79 0.69 -0.58 -7.74
CA ILE A 79 0.15 0.66 -8.29
C ILE A 79 -0.99 0.26 -9.24
N SER A 80 -2.13 0.93 -9.17
CA SER A 80 -3.29 0.63 -10.03
C SER A 80 -2.89 0.68 -11.50
N TYR A 81 -3.37 -0.30 -12.26
CA TYR A 81 -2.94 -0.61 -13.61
C TYR A 81 -3.04 0.59 -14.56
N LEU A 82 -1.88 1.14 -14.89
CA LEU A 82 -1.60 1.88 -16.12
C LEU A 82 -0.70 0.98 -16.97
N GLU A 83 -0.76 1.07 -18.31
CA GLU A 83 0.13 0.29 -19.21
C GLU A 83 1.62 0.48 -18.86
N GLU A 84 1.98 1.64 -18.29
CA GLU A 84 3.27 1.93 -17.70
C GLU A 84 3.04 2.59 -16.33
N HIS A 85 3.63 2.01 -15.27
CA HIS A 85 3.56 2.62 -13.95
C HIS A 85 4.43 3.87 -13.89
N PRO A 86 3.98 4.96 -13.24
CA PRO A 86 4.89 6.03 -12.87
C PRO A 86 5.99 5.48 -11.96
N PRO A 87 7.20 6.09 -11.99
CA PRO A 87 8.20 5.82 -10.99
C PRO A 87 7.62 5.98 -9.59
N ILE A 88 7.74 4.97 -8.72
CA ILE A 88 7.17 5.01 -7.37
C ILE A 88 7.68 6.22 -6.56
N ALA A 89 8.92 6.64 -6.83
CA ALA A 89 9.53 7.82 -6.23
C ALA A 89 8.88 9.15 -6.63
N SER A 90 8.06 9.15 -7.69
CA SER A 90 7.28 10.32 -8.13
C SER A 90 5.89 10.39 -7.48
N LEU A 91 5.48 9.33 -6.77
CA LEU A 91 4.16 9.24 -6.15
C LEU A 91 4.10 9.96 -4.81
N SER A 92 2.94 10.54 -4.53
CA SER A 92 2.56 11.10 -3.23
C SER A 92 1.23 10.51 -2.78
N ILE A 93 1.18 9.98 -1.56
CA ILE A 93 -0.05 9.44 -0.97
C ILE A 93 -0.90 10.58 -0.42
N ASN A 94 -2.18 10.63 -0.81
CA ASN A 94 -3.12 11.67 -0.40
C ASN A 94 -3.97 11.20 0.80
N SER A 95 -4.58 10.02 0.69
CA SER A 95 -5.48 9.47 1.73
C SER A 95 -5.63 7.95 1.62
N LEU A 96 -6.04 7.31 2.72
CA LEU A 96 -6.54 5.94 2.72
C LEU A 96 -8.02 5.98 2.31
N LEU A 97 -8.37 5.26 1.25
CA LEU A 97 -9.74 5.03 0.84
C LEU A 97 -10.36 3.92 1.69
N HIS A 98 -11.64 4.08 2.01
CA HIS A 98 -12.47 3.00 2.53
C HIS A 98 -13.59 2.84 1.51
N GLU A 99 -13.96 1.61 1.17
CA GLU A 99 -15.23 1.43 0.48
C GLU A 99 -16.34 1.76 1.49
N ASP A 100 -17.03 2.88 1.29
CA ASP A 100 -18.28 3.12 2.01
C ASP A 100 -19.22 1.96 1.63
N ALA A 101 -19.55 1.12 2.61
CA ALA A 101 -20.53 0.05 2.40
C ALA A 101 -21.89 0.68 2.10
N ASP A 102 -22.32 0.56 0.84
CA ASP A 102 -23.70 0.85 0.38
C ASP A 102 -24.76 0.04 1.17
#